data_AF-A0A0P9CRM1-F1
#
_entry.id   AF-A0A0P9CRM1-F1
#
_cell.length_a   1.000
_cell.length_b   1.000
_cell.length_c   1.000
_cell.angle_alpha   90.00
_cell.angle_beta   90.00
_cell.angle_gamma   90.00
#
_symmetry.space_group_name_H-M   'P 1'
#
loop_
_entity.id
_entity.type
_entity.pdbx_description
1 polymer ?
#
loop_
_entity_poly.entity_id
_entity_poly.type
_entity_poly.pdbx_seq_one_letter_code
_entity_poly.pdbx_strand_id
1 'polypeptide(L)'
;MLLRPCVLALFGALLLAACGGTPATPAPTAISATAAPAPTAAPAPTAVPPTAAPPTAEPTAAPTAEPTAEPNPSADPITGAIGLARGSITHRPAIVMIDNHPDAYPQSGLDHAAVVFEALAEFGVTRFMAVFVPGLTPDAAKIGPVRSTRLYFAQWATG
;
A
#
# COMPACT_ATOMS: atom_id res chain seq x y z
N MET A 1 -23.96 43.46 -50.33
CA MET A 1 -23.10 42.63 -51.20
C MET A 1 -22.79 41.35 -50.43
N LEU A 2 -22.90 40.21 -51.12
CA LEU A 2 -23.25 38.89 -50.60
C LEU A 2 -22.26 38.32 -49.56
N LEU A 3 -22.76 38.00 -48.37
CA LEU A 3 -22.11 37.07 -47.44
C LEU A 3 -22.20 35.66 -48.07
N ARG A 4 -21.03 35.11 -48.39
CA ARG A 4 -20.85 33.86 -49.17
C ARG A 4 -21.56 32.67 -48.51
N PRO A 5 -22.44 31.94 -49.23
CA PRO A 5 -23.18 30.79 -48.69
C PRO A 5 -22.33 29.52 -48.53
N CYS A 6 -21.01 29.56 -48.82
CA CYS A 6 -20.15 28.37 -48.76
C CYS A 6 -19.65 28.01 -47.35
N VAL A 7 -19.73 28.90 -46.35
CA VAL A 7 -19.15 28.63 -45.01
C VAL A 7 -20.11 27.84 -44.11
N LEU A 8 -21.42 27.87 -44.39
CA LEU A 8 -22.41 27.13 -43.60
C LEU A 8 -22.52 25.65 -43.99
N ALA A 9 -22.04 25.27 -45.18
CA ALA A 9 -22.11 23.88 -45.66
C ALA A 9 -20.98 22.98 -45.11
N LEU A 10 -19.90 23.55 -44.55
CA LEU A 10 -18.80 22.75 -44.00
C LEU A 10 -18.98 22.35 -42.53
N PHE A 11 -19.90 22.99 -41.79
CA PHE A 11 -20.20 22.65 -40.39
C PHE A 11 -21.30 21.59 -40.22
N GLY A 12 -22.04 21.26 -41.28
CA GLY A 12 -23.12 20.26 -41.25
C GLY A 12 -22.70 18.82 -41.54
N ALA A 13 -21.45 18.57 -41.95
CA ALA A 13 -20.99 17.25 -42.40
C ALA A 13 -20.05 16.52 -41.41
N LEU A 14 -19.83 17.06 -40.21
CA LEU A 14 -18.99 16.45 -39.17
C LEU A 14 -19.83 15.93 -37.98
N LEU A 15 -21.02 15.38 -38.26
CA LEU A 15 -21.97 14.90 -37.24
C LEU A 15 -22.54 13.49 -37.51
N LEU A 16 -22.01 12.73 -38.47
CA LEU A 16 -22.51 11.38 -38.79
C LEU A 16 -21.41 10.32 -39.01
N ALA A 17 -20.52 10.17 -38.04
CA ALA A 17 -19.63 8.99 -37.97
C ALA A 17 -19.50 8.48 -36.53
N ALA A 18 -20.63 8.17 -35.90
CA ALA A 18 -20.70 7.38 -34.68
C ALA A 18 -21.23 5.98 -35.03
N CYS A 19 -20.38 5.16 -35.66
CA CYS A 19 -20.64 3.73 -35.80
C CYS A 19 -20.10 3.02 -34.55
N GLY A 20 -21.02 2.38 -33.83
CA GLY A 20 -20.73 1.65 -32.61
C GLY A 20 -19.78 0.48 -32.83
N GLY A 21 -18.73 0.43 -32.02
CA GLY A 21 -17.94 -0.78 -31.79
C GLY A 21 -18.40 -1.44 -30.51
N THR A 22 -19.06 -2.59 -30.62
CA THR A 22 -19.35 -3.46 -29.49
C THR A 22 -18.02 -4.04 -28.98
N PRO A 23 -17.58 -3.81 -27.74
CA PRO A 23 -16.43 -4.52 -27.21
C PRO A 23 -16.82 -5.99 -27.08
N ALA A 24 -16.09 -6.86 -27.78
CA ALA A 24 -16.24 -8.30 -27.66
C ALA A 24 -15.98 -8.70 -26.21
N THR A 25 -17.01 -9.24 -25.56
CA THR A 25 -16.90 -9.92 -24.26
C THR A 25 -15.97 -11.11 -24.43
N PRO A 26 -14.79 -11.17 -23.78
CA PRO A 26 -14.02 -12.40 -23.74
C PRO A 26 -14.82 -13.44 -22.96
N ALA A 27 -15.04 -14.60 -23.58
CA ALA A 27 -15.62 -15.75 -22.91
C ALA A 27 -14.73 -16.15 -21.71
N PRO A 28 -15.32 -16.57 -20.58
CA PRO A 28 -14.53 -17.05 -19.46
C PRO A 28 -13.82 -18.34 -19.88
N THR A 29 -12.49 -18.30 -19.94
CA THR A 29 -11.65 -19.49 -20.05
C THR A 29 -11.87 -20.33 -18.80
N ALA A 30 -12.46 -21.51 -18.97
CA ALA A 30 -12.59 -22.50 -17.92
C ALA A 30 -11.19 -22.89 -17.42
N ILE A 31 -10.92 -22.62 -16.14
CA ILE A 31 -9.72 -23.07 -15.46
C ILE A 31 -9.92 -24.56 -15.19
N SER A 32 -9.19 -25.42 -15.90
CA SER A 32 -9.12 -26.84 -15.61
C SER A 32 -8.53 -27.03 -14.21
N ALA A 33 -9.30 -27.68 -13.33
CA ALA A 33 -8.84 -28.13 -12.04
C ALA A 33 -7.77 -29.22 -12.23
N THR A 34 -6.52 -28.89 -11.95
CA THR A 34 -5.45 -29.88 -11.82
C THR A 34 -5.67 -30.67 -10.53
N ALA A 35 -5.72 -31.98 -10.68
CA ALA A 35 -5.96 -32.96 -9.62
C ALA A 35 -4.94 -32.84 -8.48
N ALA A 36 -5.45 -32.98 -7.25
CA ALA A 36 -4.67 -33.11 -6.03
C ALA A 36 -3.80 -34.39 -6.07
N PRO A 37 -2.49 -34.32 -5.78
CA PRO A 37 -1.70 -35.52 -5.56
C PRO A 37 -2.04 -36.15 -4.19
N ALA A 38 -2.14 -37.47 -4.21
CA ALA A 38 -2.46 -38.35 -3.08
C ALA A 38 -1.44 -38.27 -1.92
N PRO A 39 -1.83 -38.60 -0.67
CA PRO A 39 -0.93 -38.53 0.49
C PRO A 39 0.18 -39.57 0.42
N THR A 40 1.42 -39.12 0.48
CA THR A 40 2.61 -39.97 0.62
C THR A 40 2.70 -40.49 2.06
N ALA A 41 2.89 -41.81 2.17
CA ALA A 41 2.98 -42.56 3.41
C ALA A 41 4.12 -42.09 4.33
N ALA A 42 3.84 -42.14 5.65
CA ALA A 42 4.78 -41.88 6.72
C ALA A 42 5.92 -42.92 6.75
N PRO A 43 7.19 -42.51 6.90
CA PRO A 43 8.28 -43.43 7.17
C PRO A 43 8.27 -43.88 8.65
N ALA A 44 8.58 -45.16 8.85
CA ALA A 44 8.72 -45.84 10.14
C ALA A 44 9.89 -45.27 10.99
N PRO A 45 9.84 -45.42 12.33
CA PRO A 45 10.86 -44.86 13.23
C PRO A 45 12.18 -45.63 13.16
N THR A 46 13.26 -44.93 12.82
CA THR A 46 14.63 -45.44 12.90
C THR A 46 15.20 -45.19 14.30
N ALA A 47 15.88 -46.21 14.82
CA ALA A 47 16.42 -46.32 16.16
C ALA A 47 17.46 -45.25 16.54
N VAL A 48 17.50 -44.97 17.85
CA VAL A 48 18.36 -44.01 18.55
C VAL A 48 19.80 -44.54 18.67
N PRO A 49 20.85 -43.79 18.31
CA PRO A 49 22.23 -44.08 18.70
C PRO A 49 22.61 -43.43 20.04
N PRO A 50 23.63 -43.94 20.74
CA PRO A 50 23.88 -43.67 22.17
C PRO A 50 24.57 -42.33 22.44
N THR A 51 24.29 -41.83 23.65
CA THR A 51 24.88 -40.68 24.33
C THR A 51 26.41 -40.74 24.41
N ALA A 52 27.07 -39.67 23.98
CA ALA A 52 28.48 -39.38 24.24
C ALA A 52 28.62 -38.16 25.19
N ALA A 53 29.59 -38.24 26.09
CA ALA A 53 29.84 -37.31 27.21
C ALA A 53 30.29 -35.89 26.78
N PRO A 54 30.09 -34.86 27.63
CA PRO A 54 30.43 -33.48 27.29
C PRO A 54 31.93 -33.17 27.44
N PRO A 55 32.54 -32.35 26.56
CA PRO A 55 33.84 -31.74 26.82
C PRO A 55 33.72 -30.45 27.65
N THR A 56 34.63 -30.31 28.61
CA THR A 56 34.87 -29.12 29.43
C THR A 56 35.40 -27.97 28.56
N ALA A 57 34.75 -26.80 28.59
CA ALA A 57 35.21 -25.59 27.91
C ALA A 57 36.01 -24.67 28.87
N GLU A 58 37.16 -24.19 28.39
CA GLU A 58 38.06 -23.21 29.00
C GLU A 58 37.45 -21.78 29.09
N PRO A 59 37.97 -20.90 29.97
CA PRO A 59 37.38 -19.60 30.25
C PRO A 59 37.58 -18.61 29.10
N THR A 60 36.47 -18.10 28.55
CA THR A 60 36.43 -17.09 27.49
C THR A 60 36.42 -15.67 28.08
N ALA A 61 37.17 -14.77 27.43
CA ALA A 61 37.45 -13.40 27.85
C ALA A 61 36.21 -12.50 28.07
N ALA A 62 36.36 -11.52 28.97
CA ALA A 62 35.33 -10.55 29.36
C ALA A 62 34.87 -9.64 28.20
N PRO A 63 33.59 -9.20 28.18
CA PRO A 63 33.02 -8.48 27.04
C PRO A 63 33.46 -7.00 27.03
N THR A 64 33.84 -6.53 25.84
CA THR A 64 33.94 -5.11 25.50
C THR A 64 32.54 -4.50 25.54
N ALA A 65 32.36 -3.39 26.26
CA ALA A 65 31.09 -2.66 26.33
C ALA A 65 30.71 -2.10 24.94
N GLU A 66 29.53 -2.51 24.47
CA GLU A 66 28.92 -2.08 23.22
C GLU A 66 28.34 -0.65 23.35
N PRO A 67 28.36 0.19 22.29
CA PRO A 67 27.90 1.58 22.38
C PRO A 67 26.41 1.67 22.73
N THR A 68 26.07 2.53 23.69
CA THR A 68 24.68 2.86 24.05
C THR A 68 23.94 3.41 22.84
N ALA A 69 22.99 2.64 22.31
CA ALA A 69 22.11 3.05 21.22
C ALA A 69 21.27 4.27 21.62
N GLU A 70 21.18 5.25 20.71
CA GLU A 70 20.23 6.36 20.77
C GLU A 70 18.78 5.85 20.83
N PRO A 71 17.83 6.60 21.42
CA PRO A 71 16.46 6.15 21.56
C PRO A 71 15.81 5.99 20.18
N ASN A 72 15.76 4.75 19.70
CA ASN A 72 14.90 4.31 18.62
C ASN A 72 13.45 4.59 19.06
N PRO A 73 12.60 5.26 18.24
CA PRO A 73 11.17 5.36 18.52
C PRO A 73 10.59 3.94 18.51
N SER A 74 10.69 3.29 19.67
CA SER A 74 10.43 1.87 19.85
C SER A 74 8.97 1.60 19.54
N ALA A 75 8.75 0.69 18.60
CA ALA A 75 7.49 -0.02 18.48
C ALA A 75 7.13 -0.64 19.84
N ASP A 76 5.84 -0.68 20.16
CA ASP A 76 5.34 -1.46 21.30
C ASP A 76 5.76 -2.93 21.09
N PRO A 77 6.55 -3.54 22.00
CA PRO A 77 7.14 -4.86 21.79
C PRO A 77 6.10 -6.00 21.75
N ILE A 78 4.85 -5.73 22.11
CA ILE A 78 3.75 -6.72 22.10
C ILE A 78 2.89 -6.63 20.84
N THR A 79 2.82 -5.47 20.17
CA THR A 79 1.89 -5.25 19.05
C THR A 79 2.59 -5.02 17.71
N GLY A 80 3.88 -4.64 17.71
CA GLY A 80 4.60 -4.27 16.48
C GLY A 80 4.03 -3.00 15.82
N ALA A 81 3.19 -2.25 16.54
CA ALA A 81 2.60 -1.03 16.05
C ALA A 81 3.70 0.04 15.92
N ILE A 82 3.77 0.67 14.75
CA ILE A 82 4.50 1.94 14.55
C ILE A 82 3.75 3.00 15.36
N GLY A 83 4.06 3.06 16.65
CA GLY A 83 3.49 4.01 17.59
C GLY A 83 4.39 5.23 17.65
N LEU A 84 3.82 6.40 17.40
CA LEU A 84 4.51 7.66 17.72
C LEU A 84 4.64 7.74 19.24
N ALA A 85 5.86 7.96 19.74
CA ALA A 85 6.12 8.04 21.17
C ALA A 85 5.18 9.04 21.83
N ARG A 86 4.64 8.73 23.02
CA ARG A 86 3.71 9.63 23.71
C ARG A 86 4.36 11.02 23.88
N GLY A 87 3.65 12.06 23.42
CA GLY A 87 4.13 13.45 23.49
C GLY A 87 5.07 13.88 22.37
N SER A 88 5.41 13.00 21.42
CA SER A 88 6.24 13.35 20.25
C SER A 88 5.54 14.29 19.27
N ILE A 89 4.21 14.20 19.15
CA ILE A 89 3.43 15.06 18.27
C ILE A 89 3.32 16.46 18.87
N THR A 90 4.15 17.38 18.37
CA THR A 90 4.18 18.79 18.81
C THR A 90 3.36 19.72 17.90
N HIS A 91 3.02 19.25 16.70
CA HIS A 91 2.26 19.99 15.69
C HIS A 91 1.06 19.18 15.22
N ARG A 92 -0.01 19.85 14.76
CA ARG A 92 -1.19 19.16 14.22
C ARG A 92 -0.80 18.32 13.00
N PRO A 93 -1.11 17.01 12.97
CA PRO A 93 -0.95 16.19 11.77
C PRO A 93 -1.76 16.73 10.60
N ALA A 94 -1.23 16.57 9.39
CA ALA A 94 -1.94 16.81 8.15
C ALA A 94 -2.41 15.47 7.56
N ILE A 95 -3.68 15.39 7.20
CA ILE A 95 -4.30 14.18 6.64
C ILE A 95 -4.70 14.48 5.20
N VAL A 96 -4.18 13.70 4.25
CA VAL A 96 -4.40 13.91 2.82
C VAL A 96 -4.98 12.66 2.19
N MET A 97 -6.04 12.85 1.42
CA MET A 97 -6.65 11.80 0.62
C MET A 97 -5.97 11.71 -0.73
N ILE A 98 -5.42 10.54 -1.05
CA ILE A 98 -4.65 10.28 -2.27
C ILE A 98 -5.37 9.23 -3.12
N ASP A 99 -5.40 9.46 -4.43
CA ASP A 99 -6.02 8.55 -5.39
C ASP A 99 -5.30 7.21 -5.48
N ASN A 100 -6.07 6.14 -5.64
CA ASN A 100 -5.56 4.81 -5.96
C ASN A 100 -6.20 4.23 -7.24
N HIS A 101 -6.80 5.07 -8.09
CA HIS A 101 -7.20 4.64 -9.43
C HIS A 101 -5.96 4.32 -10.29
N PRO A 102 -5.98 3.29 -11.16
CA PRO A 102 -4.84 2.95 -12.03
C PRO A 102 -4.31 4.13 -12.87
N ASP A 103 -5.21 5.01 -13.36
CA ASP A 103 -4.84 6.20 -14.13
C ASP A 103 -4.15 7.30 -13.30
N ALA A 104 -4.14 7.17 -11.97
CA ALA A 104 -3.52 8.12 -11.06
C ALA A 104 -2.09 7.76 -10.69
N TYR A 105 -1.57 6.63 -11.18
CA TYR A 105 -0.24 6.16 -10.86
C TYR A 105 0.85 6.93 -11.63
N PRO A 106 2.03 7.15 -11.01
CA PRO A 106 2.38 6.85 -9.63
C PRO A 106 1.92 7.95 -8.63
N GLN A 107 1.64 7.56 -7.40
CA GLN A 107 1.42 8.49 -6.29
C GLN A 107 2.72 9.18 -5.86
N SER A 108 2.60 10.37 -5.29
CA SER A 108 3.70 11.16 -4.73
C SER A 108 3.50 11.33 -3.22
N GLY A 109 4.57 11.12 -2.45
CA GLY A 109 4.64 11.44 -1.02
C GLY A 109 4.07 10.37 -0.07
N LEU A 110 3.61 9.22 -0.57
CA LEU A 110 3.13 8.14 0.32
C LEU A 110 4.22 7.58 1.22
N ASP A 111 5.46 7.54 0.72
CA ASP A 111 6.67 7.11 1.42
C ASP A 111 7.12 8.08 2.54
N HIS A 112 6.56 9.29 2.57
CA HIS A 112 6.78 10.28 3.61
C HIS A 112 5.70 10.26 4.70
N ALA A 113 4.67 9.42 4.59
CA ALA A 113 3.59 9.36 5.59
C ALA A 113 3.99 8.53 6.81
N ALA A 114 3.51 8.90 8.01
CA ALA A 114 3.69 8.10 9.21
C ALA A 114 2.85 6.82 9.17
N VAL A 115 1.63 6.95 8.64
CA VAL A 115 0.69 5.84 8.43
C VAL A 115 -0.17 6.14 7.21
N VAL A 116 -0.50 5.07 6.47
CA VAL A 116 -1.40 5.12 5.31
C VAL A 116 -2.52 4.11 5.55
N PHE A 117 -3.76 4.59 5.50
CA PHE A 117 -4.93 3.72 5.52
C PHE A 117 -5.46 3.55 4.10
N GLU A 118 -5.77 2.32 3.71
CA GLU A 118 -6.47 2.03 2.46
C GLU A 118 -7.88 1.55 2.78
N ALA A 119 -8.87 2.11 2.08
CA ALA A 119 -10.24 1.63 2.18
C ALA A 119 -10.98 1.78 0.85
N LEU A 120 -11.98 0.92 0.64
CA LEU A 120 -12.89 1.01 -0.51
C LEU A 120 -13.56 2.38 -0.54
N ALA A 121 -13.59 2.99 -1.71
CA ALA A 121 -14.26 4.28 -1.94
C ALA A 121 -15.41 4.14 -2.94
N GLU A 122 -15.11 3.98 -4.21
CA GLU A 122 -16.09 4.06 -5.31
C GLU A 122 -15.84 2.93 -6.30
N PHE A 123 -16.91 2.27 -6.75
CA PHE A 123 -16.85 1.30 -7.85
C PHE A 123 -15.78 0.19 -7.69
N GLY A 124 -15.50 -0.23 -6.46
CA GLY A 124 -14.47 -1.24 -6.17
C GLY A 124 -13.03 -0.70 -6.16
N VAL A 125 -12.84 0.60 -6.34
CA VAL A 125 -11.55 1.29 -6.26
C VAL A 125 -11.36 1.84 -4.84
N THR A 126 -10.15 1.69 -4.31
CA THR A 126 -9.78 2.18 -2.99
C THR A 126 -9.21 3.60 -3.04
N ARG A 127 -9.03 4.23 -1.88
CA ARG A 127 -8.27 5.48 -1.72
C ARG A 127 -7.34 5.35 -0.54
N PHE A 128 -6.25 6.11 -0.57
CA PHE A 128 -5.33 6.22 0.55
C PHE A 128 -5.66 7.45 1.39
N MET A 129 -5.70 7.27 2.72
CA MET A 129 -5.65 8.35 3.69
C MET A 129 -4.26 8.35 4.32
N ALA A 130 -3.42 9.29 3.91
CA ALA A 130 -2.05 9.42 4.39
C ALA A 130 -1.97 10.47 5.51
N VAL A 131 -1.30 10.11 6.61
CA VAL A 131 -1.11 10.99 7.77
C VAL A 131 0.35 11.44 7.82
N PHE A 132 0.55 12.75 7.73
CA PHE A 132 1.84 13.41 7.81
C PHE A 132 1.96 14.14 9.15
N VAL A 133 3.06 13.95 9.86
CA VAL A 133 3.26 14.52 11.20
C VAL A 133 4.47 15.44 11.16
N PRO A 134 4.27 16.77 11.11
CA PRO A 134 5.39 17.70 11.03
C PRO A 134 6.40 17.51 12.17
N GLY A 135 7.68 17.47 11.83
CA GLY A 135 8.79 17.22 12.77
C GLY A 135 9.03 15.76 13.12
N LEU A 136 8.14 14.84 12.73
CA LEU A 136 8.30 13.40 12.90
C LEU A 136 8.49 12.69 11.56
N THR A 137 7.71 13.05 10.55
CA THR A 137 7.83 12.52 9.19
C THR A 137 8.69 13.42 8.31
N PRO A 138 9.44 12.88 7.33
CA PRO A 138 10.18 13.71 6.37
C PRO A 138 9.26 14.64 5.58
N ASP A 139 9.73 15.85 5.25
CA ASP A 139 8.96 16.79 4.44
C ASP A 139 8.78 16.27 3.00
N ALA A 140 7.55 16.29 2.50
CA ALA A 140 7.23 15.84 1.15
C ALA A 140 7.12 17.04 0.20
N ALA A 141 7.95 17.08 -0.85
CA ALA A 141 7.91 18.17 -1.84
C ALA A 141 6.61 18.17 -2.67
N LYS A 142 5.97 17.01 -2.83
CA LYS A 142 4.73 16.82 -3.58
C LYS A 142 3.91 15.68 -2.96
N ILE A 143 2.61 15.93 -2.78
CA ILE A 143 1.65 14.94 -2.26
C ILE A 143 0.48 14.83 -3.24
N GLY A 144 0.12 13.62 -3.64
CA GLY A 144 -1.07 13.38 -4.48
C GLY A 144 -0.95 12.18 -5.44
N PRO A 145 -1.88 12.05 -6.41
CA PRO A 145 -2.96 12.99 -6.73
C PRO A 145 -4.02 13.10 -5.63
N VAL A 146 -4.44 14.32 -5.27
CA VAL A 146 -5.45 14.54 -4.23
C VAL A 146 -6.85 14.17 -4.73
N ARG A 147 -7.66 13.59 -3.85
CA ARG A 147 -9.05 13.20 -4.12
C ARG A 147 -10.00 13.61 -3.00
N SER A 148 -11.29 13.48 -3.31
CA SER A 148 -12.35 13.75 -2.35
C SER A 148 -12.30 12.79 -1.16
N THR A 149 -12.44 13.35 0.04
CA THR A 149 -12.65 12.56 1.25
C THR A 149 -14.04 11.94 1.25
N ARG A 150 -14.14 10.75 1.84
CA ARG A 150 -15.43 10.10 2.16
C ARG A 150 -15.66 10.18 3.66
N LEU A 151 -16.92 10.07 4.07
CA LEU A 151 -17.33 10.37 5.44
C LEU A 151 -16.60 9.53 6.49
N TYR A 152 -16.36 8.24 6.22
CA TYR A 152 -15.63 7.37 7.15
C TYR A 152 -14.17 7.79 7.33
N PHE A 153 -13.48 8.25 6.27
CA PHE A 153 -12.14 8.83 6.42
C PHE A 153 -12.17 10.10 7.28
N ALA A 154 -13.18 10.94 7.11
CA ALA A 154 -13.36 12.13 7.96
C ALA A 154 -13.63 11.75 9.43
N GLN A 155 -14.36 10.66 9.68
CA GLN A 155 -14.55 10.12 11.03
C GLN A 155 -13.24 9.55 11.60
N TRP A 156 -12.45 8.82 10.82
CA TRP A 156 -11.14 8.32 11.29
C TRP A 156 -10.15 9.44 11.59
N ALA A 157 -10.25 10.56 10.88
CA ALA A 157 -9.43 11.74 11.12
C ALA A 157 -9.71 12.42 12.47
N THR A 158 -10.81 12.09 13.17
CA THR A 158 -11.10 12.67 14.49
C THR A 158 -10.35 12.01 15.65
N GLY A 159 -9.63 10.91 15.40
CA GLY A 159 -8.95 10.09 16.43
C GLY A 159 -9.91 9.13 17.10
#